data_AF-A0A938X0A4-F1
#
_entry.id   AF-A0A938X0A4-F1
#
_cell.length_a   1.000
_cell.length_b   1.000
_cell.length_c   1.000
_cell.angle_alpha   90.00
_cell.angle_beta   90.00
_cell.angle_gamma   90.00
#
_symmetry.space_group_name_H-M   'P 1'
#
loop_
_entity.id
_entity.type
_entity.pdbx_description
1 polymer ?
#
loop_
_entity_poly.entity_id
_entity_poly.type
_entity_poly.pdbx_seq_one_letter_code
_entity_poly.pdbx_strand_id
1 'polypeptide(L)'
;HYLTRDDAPVQDIMMCIGMNSKVDDPNRMRMQGSEFYMKTEEEMRALFPYCPEACDNTVEIADKCNVELEWGKIILPRYPLLDEGETHESQFRRECEEGLAKRYGDDWREQTIGGVNVSERFEYEYKVICEKGFAAYFLIVAEYVRWAKQNGIGVGPG
;
A
#
# COMPACT_ATOMS: atom_id res chain seq x y z
N HIS A 1 -9.50 23.34 -7.92
CA HIS A 1 -9.88 22.72 -6.63
C HIS A 1 -11.20 21.98 -6.70
N TYR A 2 -12.02 22.22 -7.72
CA TYR A 2 -13.36 21.65 -7.83
C TYR A 2 -13.69 21.39 -9.30
N LEU A 3 -14.74 20.61 -9.56
CA LEU A 3 -15.02 20.09 -10.88
C LEU A 3 -15.78 21.11 -11.74
N THR A 4 -16.86 21.69 -11.22
CA THR A 4 -17.75 22.59 -11.95
C THR A 4 -17.77 23.99 -11.36
N ARG A 5 -18.16 25.00 -12.16
CA ARG A 5 -18.27 26.38 -11.67
C ARG A 5 -19.17 26.53 -10.44
N ASP A 6 -20.22 25.72 -10.36
CA ASP A 6 -21.22 25.76 -9.28
C ASP A 6 -20.69 25.23 -7.94
N ASP A 7 -19.55 24.53 -7.96
CA ASP A 7 -18.91 24.02 -6.74
C ASP A 7 -18.10 25.09 -5.99
N ALA A 8 -18.00 26.32 -6.52
CA ALA A 8 -17.23 27.41 -5.88
C ALA A 8 -17.67 27.71 -4.43
N PRO A 9 -18.98 27.76 -4.07
CA PRO A 9 -19.41 27.94 -2.68
C PRO A 9 -19.05 26.74 -1.79
N VAL A 10 -19.07 25.53 -2.34
CA VAL A 10 -18.69 24.30 -1.61
C VAL A 10 -17.20 24.33 -1.29
N GLN A 11 -16.37 24.71 -2.26
CA GLN A 11 -14.93 24.90 -2.04
C GLN A 11 -14.65 25.95 -0.96
N ASP A 12 -15.39 27.05 -0.95
CA ASP A 12 -15.23 28.12 0.04
C ASP A 12 -15.54 27.63 1.47
N ILE A 13 -16.59 26.82 1.64
CA ILE A 13 -16.92 26.18 2.91
C ILE A 13 -15.82 25.18 3.32
N MET A 14 -15.35 24.35 2.39
CA MET A 14 -14.27 23.39 2.63
C MET A 14 -13.00 24.09 3.13
N MET A 15 -12.66 25.25 2.55
CA MET A 15 -11.54 26.07 3.01
C MET A 15 -11.75 26.64 4.41
N CYS A 16 -12.96 27.10 4.73
CA CYS A 16 -13.29 27.57 6.07
C CYS A 16 -13.05 26.48 7.13
N ILE A 17 -13.52 25.26 6.85
CA ILE A 17 -13.32 24.09 7.71
C ILE A 17 -11.83 23.78 7.86
N GLY A 18 -11.10 23.68 6.75
CA GLY A 18 -9.66 23.35 6.75
C GLY A 18 -8.79 24.40 7.46
N MET A 19 -9.24 25.65 7.50
CA MET A 19 -8.51 26.77 8.12
C MET A 19 -9.06 27.15 9.50
N ASN A 20 -10.02 26.39 10.03
CA ASN A 20 -10.69 26.70 11.29
C ASN A 20 -11.20 28.15 11.36
N SER A 21 -11.84 28.60 10.28
CA SER A 21 -12.41 29.95 10.16
C SER A 21 -13.92 29.87 9.91
N LYS A 22 -14.64 30.95 10.23
CA LYS A 22 -16.08 31.03 9.99
C LYS A 22 -16.36 31.68 8.64
N VAL A 23 -17.47 31.32 7.99
CA VAL A 23 -17.86 31.85 6.67
C VAL A 23 -18.02 33.38 6.69
N ASP A 24 -18.47 33.92 7.82
CA ASP A 24 -18.71 35.35 8.05
C ASP A 24 -17.45 36.14 8.46
N ASP A 25 -16.32 35.48 8.70
CA ASP A 25 -15.07 36.16 9.05
C ASP A 25 -14.56 37.00 7.86
N PRO A 26 -14.45 38.34 8.00
CA PRO A 26 -13.99 39.21 6.92
C PRO A 26 -12.50 39.05 6.60
N ASN A 27 -11.70 38.54 7.54
CA ASN A 27 -10.25 38.38 7.40
C ASN A 27 -9.84 36.96 6.99
N ARG A 28 -10.81 36.06 6.76
CA ARG A 28 -10.52 34.69 6.32
C ARG A 28 -9.91 34.66 4.94
N MET A 29 -9.07 33.66 4.69
CA MET A 29 -8.56 33.39 3.35
C MET A 29 -9.71 32.94 2.43
N ARG A 30 -9.79 33.52 1.24
CA ARG A 30 -10.81 33.22 0.23
C ARG A 30 -10.16 33.06 -1.14
N MET A 31 -10.65 32.13 -1.95
CA MET A 31 -10.37 32.16 -3.38
C MET A 31 -11.13 33.33 -4.00
N GLN A 32 -10.45 34.16 -4.79
CA GLN A 32 -11.09 35.30 -5.44
C GLN A 32 -11.76 34.85 -6.74
N GLY A 33 -13.10 34.90 -6.76
CA GLY A 33 -13.92 34.52 -7.92
C GLY A 33 -14.26 33.03 -7.99
N SER A 34 -14.92 32.64 -9.07
CA SER A 34 -15.45 31.28 -9.28
C SER A 34 -14.71 30.49 -10.37
N GLU A 35 -13.57 30.96 -10.85
CA GLU A 35 -12.92 30.51 -12.09
C GLU A 35 -11.95 29.31 -11.93
N PHE A 36 -11.91 28.64 -10.77
CA PHE A 36 -10.96 27.56 -10.46
C PHE A 36 -11.52 26.14 -10.66
N TYR A 37 -12.50 26.02 -11.55
CA TYR A 37 -13.09 24.75 -12.01
C TYR A 37 -12.35 24.20 -13.24
N MET A 38 -12.66 22.95 -13.59
CA MET A 38 -12.17 22.31 -14.81
C MET A 38 -12.92 22.86 -16.03
N LYS A 39 -12.35 23.91 -16.64
CA LYS A 39 -12.89 24.55 -17.85
C LYS A 39 -12.88 23.63 -19.06
N THR A 40 -13.79 23.86 -20.00
CA THR A 40 -13.73 23.22 -21.32
C THR A 40 -12.58 23.79 -22.15
N GLU A 41 -12.22 23.11 -23.24
CA GLU A 41 -11.20 23.63 -24.17
C GLU A 41 -11.59 25.00 -24.73
N GLU A 42 -12.86 25.19 -25.11
CA GLU A 42 -13.35 26.45 -25.66
C GLU A 42 -13.25 27.58 -24.65
N GLU A 43 -13.65 27.32 -23.39
CA GLU A 43 -13.51 28.28 -22.30
C GLU A 43 -12.04 28.65 -22.07
N MET A 44 -11.13 27.66 -22.09
CA MET A 44 -9.69 27.91 -21.93
C MET A 44 -9.10 28.71 -23.10
N ARG A 45 -9.42 28.37 -24.35
CA ARG A 45 -8.93 29.11 -25.52
C ARG A 45 -9.48 30.53 -25.57
N ALA A 46 -10.72 30.76 -25.13
CA ALA A 46 -11.31 32.09 -25.02
C ALA A 46 -10.59 33.00 -24.01
N LEU A 47 -9.86 32.43 -23.02
CA LEU A 47 -9.03 33.21 -22.09
C LEU A 47 -7.71 33.69 -22.72
N PHE A 48 -7.21 33.01 -23.75
CA PHE A 48 -5.92 33.29 -24.38
C PHE A 48 -6.02 33.58 -25.90
N PRO A 49 -6.92 34.48 -26.35
CA PRO A 49 -7.12 34.74 -27.78
C PRO A 49 -5.87 35.37 -28.44
N TYR A 50 -5.00 35.97 -27.64
CA TYR A 50 -3.76 36.62 -28.08
C TYR A 50 -2.55 35.67 -28.12
N CYS A 51 -2.68 34.44 -27.60
CA CYS A 51 -1.61 33.45 -27.59
C CYS A 51 -2.20 32.03 -27.66
N PRO A 52 -2.63 31.59 -28.86
CA PRO A 52 -3.15 30.24 -29.05
C PRO A 52 -2.15 29.15 -28.65
N GLU A 53 -0.85 29.40 -28.80
CA GLU A 53 0.20 28.43 -28.46
C GLU A 53 0.22 28.10 -26.96
N ALA A 54 -0.32 28.97 -26.08
CA ALA A 54 -0.41 28.69 -24.65
C ALA A 54 -1.21 27.41 -24.36
N CYS A 55 -2.31 27.19 -25.07
CA CYS A 55 -3.09 25.96 -24.96
C CYS A 55 -2.41 24.79 -25.68
N ASP A 56 -1.87 25.02 -26.89
CA ASP A 56 -1.28 23.96 -27.71
C ASP A 56 -0.04 23.33 -27.03
N ASN A 57 0.78 24.16 -26.36
CA ASN A 57 1.92 23.69 -25.59
C ASN A 57 1.54 22.76 -24.43
N THR A 58 0.32 22.88 -23.88
CA THR A 58 -0.12 21.95 -22.81
C THR A 58 -0.30 20.53 -23.34
N VAL A 59 -0.78 20.39 -24.57
CA VAL A 59 -0.91 19.10 -25.26
C VAL A 59 0.46 18.54 -25.60
N GLU A 60 1.35 19.37 -26.14
CA GLU A 60 2.74 18.94 -26.44
C GLU A 60 3.48 18.45 -25.18
N ILE A 61 3.32 19.13 -24.04
CA ILE A 61 3.91 18.69 -22.77
C ILE A 61 3.27 17.36 -22.31
N ALA A 62 1.94 17.24 -22.38
CA ALA A 62 1.24 16.03 -22.00
C ALA A 62 1.72 14.82 -22.83
N ASP A 63 1.89 14.98 -24.14
CA ASP A 63 2.38 13.94 -25.05
C ASP A 63 3.83 13.51 -24.75
N LYS A 64 4.64 14.40 -24.15
CA LYS A 64 6.02 14.09 -23.72
C LYS A 64 6.08 13.39 -22.36
N CYS A 65 5.01 13.43 -21.57
CA CYS A 65 4.98 12.85 -20.23
C CYS A 65 4.54 11.38 -20.28
N ASN A 66 5.50 10.45 -20.41
CA ASN A 66 5.24 9.02 -20.30
C ASN A 66 5.81 8.45 -18.98
N VAL A 67 4.92 8.13 -18.03
CA VAL A 67 5.28 7.51 -16.75
C VAL A 67 4.56 6.17 -16.62
N GLU A 68 5.33 5.10 -16.47
CA GLU A 68 4.80 3.77 -16.20
C GLU A 68 4.87 3.47 -14.70
N LEU A 69 3.72 3.15 -14.12
CA LEU A 69 3.62 2.67 -12.75
C LEU A 69 3.50 1.14 -12.78
N GLU A 70 4.46 0.44 -12.17
CA GLU A 70 4.42 -1.02 -12.06
C GLU A 70 3.33 -1.43 -11.05
N TRP A 71 2.17 -1.83 -11.55
CA TRP A 71 1.09 -2.37 -10.73
C TRP A 71 1.21 -3.89 -10.58
N GLY A 72 0.95 -4.41 -9.38
CA GLY A 72 0.85 -5.85 -9.12
C GLY A 72 2.17 -6.58 -8.86
N LYS A 73 3.32 -5.91 -8.99
CA LYS A 73 4.61 -6.46 -8.57
C LYS A 73 4.79 -6.27 -7.07
N ILE A 74 4.92 -7.38 -6.35
CA ILE A 74 5.20 -7.35 -4.91
C ILE A 74 6.70 -7.16 -4.72
N ILE A 75 7.09 -6.10 -4.02
CA ILE A 75 8.47 -5.86 -3.61
C ILE A 75 8.62 -6.35 -2.18
N LEU A 76 9.10 -7.59 -2.03
CA LEU A 76 9.34 -8.18 -0.72
C LEU A 76 10.73 -7.82 -0.20
N PRO A 77 10.86 -7.35 1.06
CA PRO A 77 12.16 -7.21 1.70
C PRO A 77 12.84 -8.57 1.88
N ARG A 78 14.17 -8.58 1.86
CA ARG A 78 14.97 -9.76 2.23
C ARG A 78 15.00 -9.87 3.75
N TYR A 79 14.81 -11.08 4.28
CA TYR A 79 15.02 -11.33 5.70
C TYR A 79 16.51 -11.20 6.04
N PRO A 80 16.89 -10.36 7.01
CA PRO A 80 18.30 -10.05 7.27
C PRO A 80 18.98 -11.00 8.27
N LEU A 81 18.21 -11.82 8.99
CA LEU A 81 18.73 -12.69 10.05
C LEU A 81 18.85 -14.15 9.58
N LEU A 82 19.41 -14.34 8.38
CA LEU A 82 19.69 -15.68 7.88
C LEU A 82 20.86 -16.29 8.64
N ASP A 83 20.72 -17.54 9.08
CA ASP A 83 21.85 -18.29 9.64
C ASP A 83 22.89 -18.61 8.56
N GLU A 84 24.14 -18.84 8.97
CA GLU A 84 25.26 -19.03 8.05
C GLU A 84 25.01 -20.22 7.11
N GLY A 85 24.97 -19.95 5.80
CA GLY A 85 24.73 -20.95 4.77
C GLY A 85 23.26 -21.25 4.48
N GLU A 86 22.29 -20.62 5.17
CA GLU A 86 20.86 -20.82 4.91
C GLU A 86 20.33 -19.91 3.79
N THR A 87 19.35 -20.40 3.03
CA THR A 87 18.47 -19.58 2.19
C THR A 87 17.19 -19.22 2.97
N HIS A 88 16.40 -18.28 2.45
CA HIS A 88 15.09 -17.98 3.03
C HIS A 88 14.21 -19.22 3.17
N GLU A 89 14.21 -20.08 2.17
CA GLU A 89 13.43 -21.32 2.14
C GLU A 89 13.95 -22.34 3.15
N SER A 90 15.28 -22.54 3.26
CA SER A 90 15.84 -23.53 4.19
C SER A 90 15.63 -23.13 5.65
N GLN A 91 15.85 -21.86 5.99
CA GLN A 91 15.57 -21.36 7.34
C GLN A 91 14.08 -21.39 7.66
N PHE A 92 13.23 -20.95 6.71
CA PHE A 92 11.78 -21.00 6.87
C PHE A 92 11.29 -22.42 7.16
N ARG A 93 11.82 -23.43 6.42
CA ARG A 93 11.53 -24.84 6.69
C ARG A 93 11.90 -25.23 8.11
N ARG A 94 13.15 -24.95 8.51
CA ARG A 94 13.66 -25.31 9.84
C ARG A 94 12.80 -24.71 10.95
N GLU A 95 12.49 -23.41 10.88
CA GLU A 95 11.66 -22.73 11.87
C GLU A 95 10.22 -23.27 11.91
N CYS A 96 9.67 -23.66 10.75
CA CYS A 96 8.36 -24.32 10.70
C CYS A 96 8.38 -25.69 11.35
N GLU A 97 9.38 -26.53 11.06
CA GLU A 97 9.51 -27.87 11.65
C GLU A 97 9.70 -27.79 13.17
N GLU A 98 10.47 -26.82 13.67
CA GLU A 98 10.57 -26.51 15.10
C GLU A 98 9.23 -26.09 15.71
N GLY A 99 8.46 -25.25 14.99
CA GLY A 99 7.14 -24.82 15.40
C GLY A 99 6.10 -25.94 15.42
N LEU A 100 6.16 -26.85 14.44
CA LEU A 100 5.31 -28.04 14.33
C LEU A 100 5.57 -29.01 15.47
N ALA A 101 6.83 -29.29 15.79
CA ALA A 101 7.20 -30.12 16.94
C ALA A 101 6.68 -29.54 18.26
N LYS A 102 6.82 -28.21 18.45
CA LYS A 102 6.29 -27.53 19.65
C LYS A 102 4.76 -27.59 19.77
N ARG A 103 4.04 -27.59 18.64
CA ARG A 103 2.57 -27.52 18.62
C ARG A 103 1.90 -28.90 18.65
N TYR A 104 2.48 -29.88 17.98
CA TYR A 104 1.88 -31.19 17.74
C TYR A 104 2.67 -32.37 18.32
N GLY A 105 3.85 -32.15 18.89
CA GLY A 105 4.74 -33.20 19.40
C GLY A 105 5.84 -33.61 18.42
N ASP A 106 6.85 -34.34 18.89
CA ASP A 106 7.98 -34.78 18.04
C ASP A 106 7.54 -35.76 16.93
N ASP A 107 6.42 -36.45 17.13
CA ASP A 107 5.76 -37.35 16.19
C ASP A 107 4.78 -36.62 15.26
N TRP A 108 4.85 -35.29 15.14
CA TRP A 108 3.94 -34.47 14.34
C TRP A 108 3.76 -34.96 12.89
N ARG A 109 4.76 -35.63 12.32
CA ARG A 109 4.69 -36.17 10.96
C ARG A 109 3.62 -37.28 10.82
N GLU A 110 3.33 -37.98 11.91
CA GLU A 110 2.34 -39.07 11.97
C GLU A 110 0.96 -38.55 12.44
N GLN A 111 0.90 -37.33 13.00
CA GLN A 111 -0.32 -36.75 13.53
C GLN A 111 -1.34 -36.45 12.42
N THR A 112 -2.61 -36.73 12.71
CA THR A 112 -3.75 -36.48 11.83
C THR A 112 -4.82 -35.69 12.58
N ILE A 113 -5.21 -34.54 12.03
CA ILE A 113 -6.19 -33.63 12.64
C ILE A 113 -7.33 -33.43 11.64
N GLY A 114 -8.55 -33.78 12.04
CA GLY A 114 -9.73 -33.61 11.17
C GLY A 114 -9.64 -34.40 9.86
N GLY A 115 -8.90 -35.52 9.84
CA GLY A 115 -8.70 -36.35 8.65
C GLY A 115 -7.57 -35.89 7.71
N VAL A 116 -6.79 -34.87 8.09
CA VAL A 116 -5.63 -34.38 7.32
C VAL A 116 -4.34 -34.66 8.08
N ASN A 117 -3.37 -35.29 7.42
CA ASN A 117 -2.05 -35.50 7.98
C ASN A 117 -1.28 -34.16 8.05
N VAL A 118 -0.65 -33.88 9.18
CA VAL A 118 0.05 -32.61 9.42
C VAL A 118 1.25 -32.45 8.47
N SER A 119 2.00 -33.53 8.20
CA SER A 119 3.13 -33.51 7.26
C SER A 119 2.69 -33.22 5.84
N GLU A 120 1.65 -33.87 5.35
CA GLU A 120 1.12 -33.63 4.00
C GLU A 120 0.68 -32.17 3.82
N ARG A 121 -0.01 -31.63 4.84
CA ARG A 121 -0.44 -30.23 4.81
C ARG A 121 0.75 -29.26 4.82
N PHE A 122 1.75 -29.51 5.67
CA PHE A 122 2.94 -28.68 5.73
C PHE A 122 3.71 -28.67 4.40
N GLU A 123 3.95 -29.84 3.81
CA GLU A 123 4.68 -29.92 2.53
C GLU A 123 3.96 -29.19 1.40
N TYR A 124 2.62 -29.29 1.35
CA TYR A 124 1.82 -28.54 0.39
C TYR A 124 1.97 -27.02 0.59
N GLU A 125 1.79 -26.52 1.81
CA GLU A 125 1.87 -25.08 2.09
C GLU A 125 3.29 -24.53 1.88
N TYR A 126 4.30 -25.23 2.39
CA TYR A 126 5.70 -24.86 2.21
C TYR A 126 6.04 -24.72 0.73
N LYS A 127 5.65 -25.70 -0.09
CA LYS A 127 5.90 -25.66 -1.53
C LYS A 127 5.27 -24.42 -2.17
N VAL A 128 3.99 -24.16 -1.90
CA VAL A 128 3.28 -23.00 -2.47
C VAL A 128 3.91 -21.68 -2.03
N ILE A 129 4.29 -21.55 -0.76
CA ILE A 129 4.92 -20.34 -0.20
C ILE A 129 6.27 -20.08 -0.88
N CYS A 130 7.10 -21.11 -1.01
CA CYS A 130 8.42 -21.00 -1.61
C CYS A 130 8.35 -20.75 -3.13
N GLU A 131 7.47 -21.42 -3.87
CA GLU A 131 7.26 -21.19 -5.31
C GLU A 131 6.81 -19.75 -5.61
N LYS A 132 6.11 -19.11 -4.68
CA LYS A 132 5.68 -17.71 -4.80
C LYS A 132 6.69 -16.71 -4.24
N GLY A 133 7.82 -17.17 -3.68
CA GLY A 133 8.86 -16.31 -3.12
C GLY A 133 8.49 -15.65 -1.78
N PHE A 134 7.53 -16.21 -1.03
CA PHE A 134 7.03 -15.63 0.22
C PHE A 134 7.78 -16.08 1.49
N ALA A 135 8.78 -16.98 1.39
CA ALA A 135 9.51 -17.47 2.57
C ALA A 135 10.09 -16.33 3.43
N ALA A 136 10.73 -15.33 2.79
CA ALA A 136 11.26 -14.15 3.47
C ALA A 136 10.17 -13.34 4.20
N TYR A 137 8.98 -13.21 3.61
CA TYR A 137 7.85 -12.53 4.25
C TYR A 137 7.43 -13.23 5.54
N PHE A 138 7.29 -14.56 5.52
CA PHE A 138 6.93 -15.32 6.72
C PHE A 138 7.98 -15.21 7.83
N LEU A 139 9.27 -15.25 7.48
CA LEU A 139 10.36 -15.05 8.44
C LEU A 139 10.31 -13.67 9.09
N ILE A 140 10.10 -12.61 8.30
CA ILE A 140 9.98 -11.23 8.80
C ILE A 140 8.80 -11.11 9.75
N VAL A 141 7.64 -11.64 9.36
CA VAL A 141 6.42 -11.62 10.20
C VAL A 141 6.63 -12.37 11.50
N ALA A 142 7.17 -13.59 11.42
CA ALA A 142 7.44 -14.39 12.60
C ALA A 142 8.40 -13.68 13.56
N GLU A 143 9.42 -12.99 13.04
CA GLU A 143 10.44 -12.34 13.85
C GLU A 143 9.92 -11.12 14.59
N TYR A 144 9.22 -10.18 13.94
CA TYR A 144 8.70 -9.02 14.69
C TYR A 144 7.62 -9.44 15.69
N VAL A 145 6.85 -10.50 15.41
CA VAL A 145 5.88 -11.06 16.38
C VAL A 145 6.61 -11.67 17.58
N ARG A 146 7.68 -12.42 17.34
CA ARG A 146 8.54 -13.00 18.39
C ARG A 146 9.16 -11.91 19.25
N TRP A 147 9.78 -10.92 18.61
CA TRP A 147 10.40 -9.78 19.29
C TRP A 147 9.38 -9.00 20.12
N ALA A 148 8.19 -8.70 19.58
CA ALA A 148 7.14 -8.00 20.30
C ALA A 148 6.74 -8.75 21.59
N LYS A 149 6.48 -10.06 21.49
CA LYS A 149 6.13 -10.90 22.65
C LYS A 149 7.25 -10.95 23.70
N GLN A 150 8.51 -11.02 23.27
CA GLN A 150 9.67 -11.01 24.18
C GLN A 150 9.85 -9.66 24.90
N ASN A 151 9.37 -8.57 24.31
CA ASN A 151 9.45 -7.22 24.87
C ASN A 151 8.15 -6.77 25.57
N GLY A 152 7.25 -7.70 25.86
CA GLY A 152 5.99 -7.39 26.56
C GLY A 152 4.98 -6.58 25.73
N ILE A 153 5.15 -6.54 24.40
CA ILE A 153 4.21 -5.89 23.48
C ILE A 153 3.17 -6.92 23.03
N GLY A 154 1.91 -6.64 23.31
CA GLY A 154 0.79 -7.50 22.92
C GLY A 154 0.64 -7.58 21.40
N VAL A 155 0.48 -8.80 20.88
CA VAL A 155 0.16 -9.06 19.47
C VAL A 155 -1.19 -9.77 19.43
N GLY A 156 -2.14 -9.24 18.63
CA GLY A 156 -3.46 -9.84 18.45
C GLY A 156 -3.40 -11.26 17.87
N PRO A 157 -4.48 -12.05 18.00
CA PRO A 157 -4.51 -13.42 17.51
C PRO A 157 -4.57 -13.54 15.97
N GLY A 158 -4.85 -12.45 15.25
CA GLY A 158 -4.96 -12.37 13.80
C GLY A 158 -5.48 -11.02 13.35
#